data_AF-A0A9E1VP40-F1
#
_entry.id   AF-A0A9E1VP40-F1
#
_cell.length_a   1.000
_cell.length_b   1.000
_cell.length_c   1.000
_cell.angle_alpha   90.00
_cell.angle_beta   90.00
_cell.angle_gamma   90.00
#
_symmetry.space_group_name_H-M   'P 1'
#
loop_
_entity.id
_entity.type
_entity.pdbx_description
1 polymer ?
#
loop_
_entity_poly.entity_id
_entity_poly.type
_entity_poly.pdbx_seq_one_letter_code
_entity_poly.pdbx_strand_id
1 'polypeptide(L)'
;MNSKKINHSRKLKDFSIGDHIIFTRVWGMDAFKEFRQISGDNNPLHHDESYASKTSFGKPIVPLHLATSPLSAIAGMMIPGDNSLYLTNHVRAIEAIPYGEKITYSAKVVAIIEVRQALELRVLLLDKDKVLVEASMVVQVRDDYDSTLASLNYNQFNEIYNTPPQTILVTGALGGIGRSVCRSLAEKGVSILIQHRVGREKEAENLAEKCRKFNVRVASIGSELEDQKSIKIMMQKLLKKETITGLIHLASPAVDASMMQNMAVNYQSLVTMLEILTPVWLSHQYGRVIVVGSSAVEYFPQGWENYVAAKVTASRYILAWHSRHAQYDIEGRVVSPGYVQTSFSDELREDGVDALLPEQVAEVIADSILEKNGSENPYLWLETSGLRRGSWGFFLKLDQSRSSANIKKPKPFQDLSNDSKESIEFLIRDFFGLGEDVSLEGAGINLLPGWDSLKHIELMLFLEKKLGISFRSDEIEATKMLSDLKQLIFKKISSTLK
;
A
#
# COMPACT_ATOMS: atom_id res chain seq x y z
N MET A 1 7.46 25.11 0.14
CA MET A 1 8.49 24.44 0.97
C MET A 1 9.48 25.51 1.42
N ASN A 2 9.82 25.58 2.70
CA ASN A 2 10.89 26.47 3.16
C ASN A 2 12.22 25.78 2.86
N SER A 3 12.88 26.15 1.76
CA SER A 3 14.24 25.73 1.49
C SER A 3 15.19 26.41 2.49
N LYS A 4 16.07 25.63 3.12
CA LYS A 4 17.23 26.21 3.82
C LYS A 4 18.37 26.25 2.82
N LYS A 5 18.98 27.43 2.63
CA LYS A 5 20.26 27.54 1.92
C LYS A 5 21.25 26.57 2.55
N ILE A 6 22.02 25.86 1.73
CA ILE A 6 23.12 25.04 2.23
C ILE A 6 24.06 25.96 3.01
N ASN A 7 24.23 25.65 4.30
CA ASN A 7 25.17 26.35 5.17
C ASN A 7 26.34 25.38 5.31
N HIS A 8 27.54 25.82 4.94
CA HIS A 8 28.75 24.99 4.89
C HIS A 8 29.22 24.52 6.28
N SER A 9 28.56 24.94 7.37
CA SER A 9 28.91 24.65 8.77
C SER A 9 27.84 23.88 9.55
N ARG A 10 27.08 23.00 8.89
CA ARG A 10 26.03 22.20 9.56
C ARG A 10 26.63 21.12 10.45
N LYS A 11 26.08 21.00 11.66
CA LYS A 11 26.35 19.96 12.64
C LYS A 11 25.29 18.87 12.55
N LEU A 12 25.57 17.70 13.13
CA LEU A 12 24.63 16.57 13.12
C LEU A 12 23.22 16.95 13.60
N LYS A 13 23.14 17.76 14.66
CA LYS A 13 21.88 18.27 15.25
C LYS A 13 21.03 19.13 14.31
N ASP A 14 21.59 19.61 13.21
CA ASP A 14 20.88 20.46 12.25
C ASP A 14 20.06 19.64 11.24
N PHE A 15 20.21 18.31 11.26
CA PHE A 15 19.51 17.37 10.40
C PHE A 15 18.37 16.67 11.14
N SER A 16 17.33 16.34 10.38
CA SER A 16 16.21 15.52 10.83
C SER A 16 15.98 14.37 9.85
N ILE A 17 15.44 13.26 10.37
CA ILE A 17 14.97 12.17 9.51
C ILE A 17 13.91 12.74 8.56
N GLY A 18 14.08 12.48 7.27
CA GLY A 18 13.20 13.00 6.22
C GLY A 18 13.70 14.28 5.53
N ASP A 19 14.80 14.88 5.98
CA ASP A 19 15.49 15.91 5.21
C ASP A 19 15.98 15.31 3.88
N HIS A 20 15.80 16.04 2.79
CA HIS A 20 16.11 15.54 1.47
C HIS A 20 16.60 16.62 0.50
N ILE A 21 17.24 16.16 -0.57
CA ILE A 21 17.62 16.96 -1.73
C ILE A 21 17.07 16.32 -3.00
N ILE A 22 16.71 17.16 -3.96
CA ILE A 22 16.26 16.73 -5.27
C ILE A 22 16.94 17.60 -6.32
N PHE A 23 17.58 16.95 -7.30
CA PHE A 23 18.10 17.63 -8.47
C PHE A 23 18.01 16.71 -9.69
N THR A 24 18.24 17.26 -10.87
CA THR A 24 18.15 16.48 -12.11
C THR A 24 19.41 16.61 -12.95
N ARG A 25 19.76 15.55 -13.68
CA ARG A 25 20.91 15.52 -14.60
C ARG A 25 20.55 14.77 -15.88
N VAL A 26 21.12 15.22 -16.99
CA VAL A 26 21.08 14.52 -18.27
C VAL A 26 22.48 14.00 -18.58
N TRP A 27 22.58 12.73 -18.95
CA TRP A 27 23.84 12.12 -19.34
C TRP A 27 23.95 12.11 -20.86
N GLY A 28 25.02 12.72 -21.38
CA GLY A 28 25.36 12.71 -22.80
C GLY A 28 26.62 11.87 -23.07
N MET A 29 26.88 11.63 -24.35
CA MET A 29 28.06 10.86 -24.77
C MET A 29 29.38 11.57 -24.42
N ASP A 30 29.38 12.90 -24.28
CA ASP A 30 30.58 13.64 -23.85
C ASP A 30 30.97 13.32 -22.41
N ALA A 31 29.98 13.17 -21.51
CA ALA A 31 30.23 12.72 -20.14
C ALA A 31 30.80 11.29 -20.11
N PHE A 32 30.39 10.43 -21.04
CA PHE A 32 30.98 9.10 -21.19
C PHE A 32 32.44 9.16 -21.66
N LYS A 33 32.80 10.06 -22.58
CA LYS A 33 34.20 10.24 -23.01
C LYS A 33 35.10 10.62 -21.84
N GLU A 34 34.68 11.56 -21.00
CA GLU A 34 35.41 11.95 -19.79
C GLU A 34 35.51 10.79 -18.79
N PHE A 35 34.39 10.11 -18.55
CA PHE A 35 34.36 8.95 -17.67
C PHE A 35 35.30 7.84 -18.13
N ARG A 36 35.32 7.54 -19.43
CA ARG A 36 36.22 6.55 -20.04
C ARG A 36 37.70 6.89 -19.81
N GLN A 37 38.07 8.17 -19.92
CA GLN A 37 39.46 8.59 -19.70
C GLN A 37 39.93 8.36 -18.26
N ILE A 38 39.05 8.55 -17.29
CA ILE A 38 39.37 8.41 -15.86
C ILE A 38 39.26 6.95 -15.40
N SER A 39 38.19 6.27 -15.79
CA SER A 39 37.88 4.90 -15.33
C SER A 39 38.57 3.81 -16.13
N GLY A 40 38.96 4.08 -17.37
CA GLY A 40 39.39 3.07 -18.33
C GLY A 40 38.25 2.20 -18.89
N ASP A 41 36.99 2.45 -18.50
CA ASP A 41 35.85 1.70 -19.02
C ASP A 41 35.59 2.09 -20.48
N ASN A 42 35.81 1.11 -21.36
CA ASN A 42 35.54 1.21 -22.78
C ASN A 42 34.67 0.04 -23.27
N ASN A 43 33.73 -0.41 -22.45
CA ASN A 43 32.79 -1.44 -22.86
C ASN A 43 31.92 -0.91 -24.02
N PRO A 44 31.87 -1.61 -25.17
CA PRO A 44 31.10 -1.17 -26.34
C PRO A 44 29.60 -1.02 -26.04
N LEU A 45 29.07 -1.69 -25.01
CA LEU A 45 27.69 -1.50 -24.56
C LEU A 45 27.34 -0.04 -24.24
N HIS A 46 28.32 0.78 -23.89
CA HIS A 46 28.10 2.16 -23.46
C HIS A 46 28.19 3.20 -24.58
N HIS A 47 28.67 2.82 -25.78
CA HIS A 47 28.94 3.79 -26.84
C HIS A 47 28.78 3.28 -28.28
N ASP A 48 28.76 1.97 -28.51
CA ASP A 48 28.67 1.38 -29.86
C ASP A 48 27.23 0.93 -30.14
N GLU A 49 26.57 1.62 -31.07
CA GLU A 49 25.18 1.31 -31.45
C GLU A 49 25.04 -0.06 -32.13
N SER A 50 26.01 -0.47 -32.95
CA SER A 50 26.00 -1.76 -33.66
C SER A 50 26.16 -2.93 -32.68
N TYR A 51 26.96 -2.74 -31.63
CA TYR A 51 27.06 -3.70 -30.55
C TYR A 51 25.79 -3.71 -29.68
N ALA A 52 25.36 -2.54 -29.19
CA ALA A 52 24.26 -2.45 -28.24
C ALA A 52 22.91 -2.90 -28.81
N SER A 53 22.66 -2.66 -30.11
CA SER A 53 21.46 -3.14 -30.82
C SER A 53 21.30 -4.66 -30.86
N LYS A 54 22.40 -5.41 -30.66
CA LYS A 54 22.40 -6.88 -30.59
C LYS A 54 22.19 -7.40 -29.16
N THR A 55 22.17 -6.53 -28.17
CA THR A 55 21.94 -6.87 -26.76
C THR A 55 20.46 -6.69 -26.40
N SER A 56 20.05 -7.17 -25.23
CA SER A 56 18.70 -6.94 -24.70
C SER A 56 18.37 -5.46 -24.45
N PHE A 57 19.37 -4.58 -24.41
CA PHE A 57 19.16 -3.14 -24.23
C PHE A 57 18.78 -2.43 -25.52
N GLY A 58 19.13 -2.98 -26.68
CA GLY A 58 18.80 -2.44 -28.02
C GLY A 58 19.48 -1.10 -28.40
N LYS A 59 20.10 -0.40 -27.44
CA LYS A 59 20.80 0.88 -27.63
C LYS A 59 21.86 1.10 -26.54
N PRO A 60 22.84 2.00 -26.75
CA PRO A 60 23.82 2.31 -25.72
C PRO A 60 23.18 2.83 -24.43
N ILE A 61 23.73 2.42 -23.28
CA ILE A 61 23.26 2.80 -21.94
C ILE A 61 24.36 3.49 -21.15
N VAL A 62 23.98 4.37 -20.22
CA VAL A 62 24.93 5.06 -19.35
C VAL A 62 25.58 4.05 -18.39
N PRO A 63 26.92 4.04 -18.24
CA PRO A 63 27.58 3.21 -17.22
C PRO A 63 27.07 3.52 -15.81
N LEU A 64 26.89 2.49 -14.98
CA LEU A 64 26.35 2.65 -13.63
C LEU A 64 27.20 3.59 -12.77
N HIS A 65 28.52 3.50 -12.85
CA HIS A 65 29.44 4.36 -12.08
C HIS A 65 29.45 5.81 -12.57
N LEU A 66 29.21 6.04 -13.87
CA LEU A 66 28.99 7.39 -14.38
C LEU A 66 27.68 7.95 -13.82
N ALA A 67 26.60 7.17 -13.91
CA ALA A 67 25.29 7.58 -13.40
C ALA A 67 25.30 7.81 -11.88
N THR A 68 26.08 7.06 -11.12
CA THR A 68 26.20 7.21 -9.66
C THR A 68 27.34 8.12 -9.21
N SER A 69 28.11 8.71 -10.13
CA SER A 69 29.12 9.70 -9.77
C SER A 69 28.59 10.88 -8.92
N PRO A 70 27.33 11.37 -9.09
CA PRO A 70 26.79 12.41 -8.23
C PRO A 70 26.62 12.01 -6.76
N LEU A 71 26.65 10.72 -6.41
CA LEU A 71 26.62 10.27 -5.01
C LEU A 71 27.77 10.88 -4.20
N SER A 72 28.94 11.09 -4.84
CA SER A 72 30.07 11.78 -4.22
C SER A 72 29.74 13.23 -3.86
N ALA A 73 29.10 13.97 -4.78
CA ALA A 73 28.67 15.34 -4.51
C ALA A 73 27.55 15.40 -3.46
N ILE A 74 26.64 14.43 -3.47
CA ILE A 74 25.57 14.32 -2.45
C ILE A 74 26.19 14.21 -1.06
N ALA A 75 27.08 13.25 -0.85
CA ALA A 75 27.74 13.02 0.43
C ALA A 75 28.70 14.16 0.80
N GLY A 76 29.50 14.62 -0.15
CA GLY A 76 30.60 15.57 0.05
C GLY A 76 30.19 17.04 0.17
N MET A 77 29.10 17.43 -0.48
CA MET A 77 28.80 18.85 -0.74
C MET A 77 27.35 19.23 -0.45
N MET A 78 26.42 18.27 -0.41
CA MET A 78 25.00 18.57 -0.25
C MET A 78 24.48 18.19 1.14
N ILE A 79 24.49 16.90 1.50
CA ILE A 79 24.06 16.41 2.81
C ILE A 79 25.21 15.55 3.38
N PRO A 80 25.87 15.98 4.48
CA PRO A 80 25.59 17.15 5.32
C PRO A 80 26.11 18.50 4.78
N GLY A 81 26.92 18.49 3.72
CA GLY A 81 27.69 19.64 3.24
C GLY A 81 29.19 19.37 3.32
N ASP A 82 30.00 20.40 3.16
CA ASP A 82 31.47 20.33 3.00
C ASP A 82 32.19 19.62 4.17
N ASN A 83 31.54 19.54 5.34
CA ASN A 83 32.08 18.93 6.54
C ASN A 83 31.69 17.46 6.61
N SER A 84 32.09 16.69 5.62
CA SER A 84 31.69 15.31 5.54
C SER A 84 32.81 14.35 5.20
N LEU A 85 32.59 13.10 5.58
CA LEU A 85 33.37 11.97 5.10
C LEU A 85 32.41 10.91 4.57
N TYR A 86 32.57 10.58 3.29
CA TYR A 86 31.78 9.54 2.64
C TYR A 86 32.34 8.17 3.00
N LEU A 87 31.69 7.48 3.94
CA LEU A 87 32.23 6.24 4.53
C LEU A 87 31.94 5.01 3.67
N THR A 88 30.68 4.80 3.31
CA THR A 88 30.25 3.62 2.56
C THR A 88 29.10 3.95 1.64
N ASN A 89 28.97 3.19 0.55
CA ASN A 89 27.74 3.10 -0.22
C ASN A 89 27.46 1.66 -0.66
N HIS A 90 26.18 1.41 -0.92
CA HIS A 90 25.71 0.24 -1.63
C HIS A 90 24.83 0.72 -2.78
N VAL A 91 25.04 0.17 -3.97
CA VAL A 91 24.32 0.56 -5.18
C VAL A 91 23.67 -0.68 -5.80
N ARG A 92 22.38 -0.58 -6.10
CA ARG A 92 21.61 -1.59 -6.82
C ARG A 92 21.00 -0.97 -8.08
N ALA A 93 21.45 -1.44 -9.25
CA ALA A 93 20.80 -1.11 -10.52
C ALA A 93 19.53 -1.95 -10.68
N ILE A 94 18.41 -1.30 -11.00
CA ILE A 94 17.09 -1.92 -11.21
C ILE A 94 16.77 -1.93 -12.71
N GLU A 95 16.90 -0.78 -13.38
CA GLU A 95 16.75 -0.63 -14.82
C GLU A 95 17.97 0.07 -15.43
N ALA A 96 18.15 -0.07 -16.75
CA ALA A 96 19.21 0.63 -17.46
C ALA A 96 18.93 2.13 -17.54
N ILE A 97 19.98 2.94 -17.42
CA ILE A 97 19.89 4.39 -17.54
C ILE A 97 20.09 4.78 -19.02
N PRO A 98 19.09 5.39 -19.68
CA PRO A 98 19.23 5.87 -21.04
C PRO A 98 20.05 7.17 -21.11
N TYR A 99 20.82 7.34 -22.19
CA TYR A 99 21.41 8.64 -22.55
C TYR A 99 20.32 9.63 -22.97
N GLY A 100 20.58 10.93 -22.78
CA GLY A 100 19.71 12.02 -23.24
C GLY A 100 18.46 12.27 -22.41
N GLU A 101 18.08 11.34 -21.54
CA GLU A 101 16.93 11.50 -20.65
C GLU A 101 17.28 12.27 -19.38
N LYS A 102 16.27 12.95 -18.83
CA LYS A 102 16.38 13.70 -17.58
C LYS A 102 16.18 12.78 -16.39
N ILE A 103 17.27 12.47 -15.69
CA ILE A 103 17.26 11.63 -14.49
C ILE A 103 17.11 12.52 -13.25
N THR A 104 16.18 12.17 -12.36
CA THR A 104 15.99 12.83 -11.07
C THR A 104 16.72 12.07 -9.97
N TYR A 105 17.56 12.76 -9.21
CA TYR A 105 18.26 12.25 -8.04
C TYR A 105 17.51 12.73 -6.81
N SER A 106 17.12 11.80 -5.94
CA SER A 106 16.52 12.10 -4.64
C SER A 106 17.35 11.44 -3.56
N ALA A 107 17.94 12.23 -2.66
CA ALA A 107 18.61 11.70 -1.47
C ALA A 107 17.86 12.13 -0.21
N LYS A 108 17.50 11.19 0.65
CA LYS A 108 16.75 11.42 1.90
C LYS A 108 17.51 10.85 3.10
N VAL A 109 17.60 11.62 4.18
CA VAL A 109 18.08 11.15 5.48
C VAL A 109 17.08 10.14 6.04
N VAL A 110 17.49 8.88 6.17
CA VAL A 110 16.65 7.80 6.70
C VAL A 110 16.99 7.44 8.14
N ALA A 111 18.23 7.71 8.57
CA ALA A 111 18.64 7.55 9.96
C ALA A 111 19.74 8.54 10.35
N ILE A 112 19.83 8.82 11.66
CA ILE A 112 20.89 9.61 12.28
C ILE A 112 21.61 8.70 13.29
N ILE A 113 22.91 8.50 13.09
CA ILE A 113 23.77 7.61 13.88
C ILE A 113 24.66 8.47 14.77
N GLU A 114 24.15 8.86 15.95
CA GLU A 114 24.81 9.80 16.85
C GLU A 114 26.21 9.37 17.29
N VAL A 115 26.38 8.09 17.62
CA VAL A 115 27.67 7.51 18.09
C VAL A 115 28.78 7.66 17.05
N ARG A 116 28.43 7.61 15.76
CA ARG A 116 29.39 7.76 14.64
C ARG A 116 29.41 9.18 14.08
N GLN A 117 28.60 10.08 14.62
CA GLN A 117 28.30 11.38 14.01
C GLN A 117 27.95 11.23 12.52
N ALA A 118 27.07 10.29 12.15
CA ALA A 118 26.83 9.98 10.75
C ALA A 118 25.33 10.03 10.37
N LEU A 119 25.07 10.27 9.10
CA LEU A 119 23.76 10.18 8.48
C LEU A 119 23.73 8.94 7.59
N GLU A 120 22.62 8.20 7.64
CA GLU A 120 22.30 7.21 6.62
C GLU A 120 21.34 7.83 5.61
N LEU A 121 21.71 7.82 4.34
CA LEU A 121 20.91 8.37 3.25
C LEU A 121 20.45 7.26 2.31
N ARG A 122 19.18 7.31 1.90
CA ARG A 122 18.66 6.58 0.74
C ARG A 122 18.68 7.50 -0.47
N VAL A 123 19.28 7.04 -1.57
CA VAL A 123 19.33 7.75 -2.84
C VAL A 123 18.63 6.97 -3.93
N LEU A 124 17.70 7.62 -4.63
CA LEU A 124 17.01 7.08 -5.80
C LEU A 124 17.39 7.86 -7.04
N LEU A 125 17.67 7.16 -8.13
CA LEU A 125 17.73 7.73 -9.48
C LEU A 125 16.44 7.34 -10.19
N LEU A 126 15.70 8.35 -10.65
CA LEU A 126 14.34 8.20 -11.15
C LEU A 126 14.23 8.69 -12.60
N ASP A 127 13.48 7.95 -13.42
CA ASP A 127 12.86 8.45 -14.63
C ASP A 127 11.34 8.45 -14.41
N LYS A 128 10.79 9.63 -14.11
CA LYS A 128 9.38 9.83 -13.74
C LYS A 128 8.97 8.91 -12.58
N ASP A 129 8.13 7.92 -12.84
CA ASP A 129 7.59 6.95 -11.88
C ASP A 129 8.45 5.68 -11.75
N LYS A 130 9.53 5.56 -12.54
CA LYS A 130 10.44 4.41 -12.50
C LYS A 130 11.65 4.69 -11.65
N VAL A 131 12.01 3.73 -10.81
CA VAL A 131 13.28 3.72 -10.07
C VAL A 131 14.31 2.97 -10.90
N LEU A 132 15.33 3.69 -11.37
CA LEU A 132 16.40 3.11 -12.19
C LEU A 132 17.53 2.55 -11.31
N VAL A 133 17.90 3.27 -10.26
CA VAL A 133 18.95 2.89 -9.32
C VAL A 133 18.52 3.23 -7.90
N GLU A 134 18.79 2.32 -6.99
CA GLU A 134 18.69 2.53 -5.56
C GLU A 134 20.10 2.50 -4.96
N ALA A 135 20.40 3.43 -4.07
CA ALA A 135 21.62 3.44 -3.31
C ALA A 135 21.37 3.77 -1.84
N SER A 136 22.18 3.19 -0.97
CA SER A 136 22.32 3.64 0.42
C SER A 136 23.72 4.17 0.64
N MET A 137 23.86 5.18 1.48
CA MET A 137 25.16 5.72 1.87
C MET A 137 25.20 6.08 3.34
N VAL A 138 26.37 5.89 3.95
CA VAL A 138 26.68 6.39 5.29
C VAL A 138 27.68 7.52 5.14
N VAL A 139 27.30 8.69 5.64
CA VAL A 139 28.08 9.92 5.52
C VAL A 139 28.32 10.48 6.91
N GLN A 140 29.57 10.57 7.33
CA GLN A 140 29.93 11.18 8.59
C GLN A 140 29.80 12.71 8.48
N VAL A 141 29.19 13.33 9.47
CA VAL A 141 29.20 14.77 9.73
C VAL A 141 30.40 15.06 10.63
N ARG A 142 31.36 15.79 10.09
CA ARG A 142 32.59 16.15 10.79
C ARG A 142 32.44 17.48 11.52
N ASP A 143 33.15 17.63 12.62
CA ASP A 143 33.15 18.82 13.48
C ASP A 143 34.49 19.57 13.49
N ASP A 144 35.48 19.08 12.74
CA ASP A 144 36.85 19.61 12.67
C ASP A 144 37.08 20.60 11.52
N TYR A 145 36.02 21.19 10.96
CA TYR A 145 36.13 22.11 9.84
C TYR A 145 36.55 23.52 10.25
N ASP A 146 37.54 24.04 9.52
CA ASP A 146 37.97 25.42 9.63
C ASP A 146 37.04 26.35 8.82
N SER A 147 36.20 27.09 9.54
CA SER A 147 35.27 28.07 8.97
C SER A 147 35.93 29.18 8.14
N THR A 148 37.26 29.35 8.23
CA THR A 148 38.00 30.32 7.40
C THR A 148 38.18 29.86 5.95
N LEU A 149 37.98 28.58 5.64
CA LEU A 149 38.03 28.00 4.29
C LEU A 149 36.72 28.13 3.49
N ALA A 150 35.65 28.65 4.12
CA ALA A 150 34.30 28.75 3.55
C ALA A 150 34.16 29.73 2.37
N SER A 151 35.24 30.39 1.92
CA SER A 151 35.22 31.34 0.80
C SER A 151 35.08 30.70 -0.58
N LEU A 152 35.09 29.36 -0.66
CA LEU A 152 34.97 28.60 -1.91
C LEU A 152 33.50 28.22 -2.15
N ASN A 153 32.66 29.20 -2.52
CA ASN A 153 31.28 29.00 -2.97
C ASN A 153 31.22 28.18 -4.29
N TYR A 154 31.47 26.87 -4.24
CA TYR A 154 31.48 26.01 -5.43
C TYR A 154 30.13 25.34 -5.72
N ASN A 155 29.14 25.41 -4.83
CA ASN A 155 27.96 24.59 -4.97
C ASN A 155 26.87 25.26 -5.82
N GLN A 156 26.63 24.68 -7.00
CA GLN A 156 25.46 24.94 -7.85
C GLN A 156 24.16 24.37 -7.24
N PHE A 157 24.25 23.61 -6.15
CA PHE A 157 23.14 22.92 -5.50
C PHE A 157 22.90 23.59 -4.15
N ASN A 158 21.80 24.33 -3.99
CA ASN A 158 21.64 25.27 -2.88
C ASN A 158 20.48 24.98 -1.93
N GLU A 159 19.69 23.93 -2.16
CA GLU A 159 18.45 23.73 -1.41
C GLU A 159 18.37 22.34 -0.80
N ILE A 160 18.35 22.31 0.53
CA ILE A 160 17.84 21.17 1.30
C ILE A 160 16.37 21.44 1.59
N TYR A 161 15.53 20.48 1.21
CA TYR A 161 14.11 20.51 1.46
C TYR A 161 13.84 19.74 2.76
N ASN A 162 13.25 20.43 3.72
CA ASN A 162 12.71 19.75 4.90
C ASN A 162 11.45 18.98 4.49
N THR A 163 11.04 18.00 5.31
CA THR A 163 9.77 17.31 5.13
C THR A 163 8.62 18.33 4.98
N PRO A 164 7.83 18.27 3.89
CA PRO A 164 6.77 19.24 3.68
C PRO A 164 5.67 19.12 4.75
N PRO A 165 4.98 20.23 5.07
CA PRO A 165 3.72 20.16 5.81
C PRO A 165 2.77 19.20 5.11
N GLN A 166 1.98 18.44 5.87
CA GLN A 166 1.03 17.51 5.27
C GLN A 166 -0.12 18.27 4.62
N THR A 167 -0.25 18.08 3.30
CA THR A 167 -1.36 18.58 2.49
C THR A 167 -2.04 17.39 1.81
N ILE A 168 -3.33 17.20 2.09
CA ILE A 168 -4.11 16.05 1.60
C ILE A 168 -5.17 16.53 0.61
N LEU A 169 -5.16 15.94 -0.58
CA LEU A 169 -6.22 16.10 -1.58
C LEU A 169 -7.37 15.14 -1.27
N VAL A 170 -8.57 15.67 -1.12
CA VAL A 170 -9.79 14.89 -0.84
C VAL A 170 -10.73 15.02 -2.03
N THR A 171 -10.97 13.93 -2.76
CA THR A 171 -11.98 13.90 -3.83
C THR A 171 -13.36 13.61 -3.27
N GLY A 172 -14.42 14.08 -3.93
CA GLY A 172 -15.79 13.85 -3.43
C GLY A 172 -16.04 14.48 -2.04
N ALA A 173 -15.28 15.52 -1.70
CA ALA A 173 -15.24 16.12 -0.37
C ALA A 173 -16.59 16.71 0.10
N LEU A 174 -17.53 16.98 -0.81
CA LEU A 174 -18.86 17.50 -0.48
C LEU A 174 -19.89 16.39 -0.19
N GLY A 175 -19.53 15.13 -0.34
CA GLY A 175 -20.37 14.00 0.06
C GLY A 175 -20.45 13.84 1.58
N GLY A 176 -21.36 12.97 2.06
CA GLY A 176 -21.56 12.75 3.50
C GLY A 176 -20.27 12.39 4.25
N ILE A 177 -19.57 11.35 3.80
CA ILE A 177 -18.27 10.94 4.37
C ILE A 177 -17.19 12.02 4.12
N GLY A 178 -17.18 12.63 2.93
CA GLY A 178 -16.18 13.62 2.55
C GLY A 178 -16.12 14.83 3.46
N ARG A 179 -17.27 15.36 3.89
CA ARG A 179 -17.32 16.49 4.82
C ARG A 179 -16.73 16.13 6.17
N SER A 180 -17.08 14.97 6.69
CA SER A 180 -16.60 14.49 7.99
C SER A 180 -15.09 14.18 7.93
N VAL A 181 -14.58 13.66 6.81
CA VAL A 181 -13.13 13.48 6.57
C VAL A 181 -12.40 14.82 6.56
N CYS A 182 -12.89 15.82 5.82
CA CYS A 182 -12.28 17.15 5.82
C CYS A 182 -12.25 17.77 7.21
N ARG A 183 -13.35 17.64 7.97
CA ARG A 183 -13.40 18.11 9.35
C ARG A 183 -12.40 17.39 10.25
N SER A 184 -12.34 16.06 10.21
CA SER A 184 -11.42 15.26 11.03
C SER A 184 -9.96 15.57 10.73
N LEU A 185 -9.59 15.75 9.45
CA LEU A 185 -8.25 16.18 9.06
C LEU A 185 -7.92 17.59 9.57
N ALA A 186 -8.88 18.51 9.52
CA ALA A 186 -8.69 19.88 10.00
C ALA A 186 -8.48 19.92 11.52
N GLU A 187 -9.27 19.15 12.27
CA GLU A 187 -9.12 18.96 13.72
C GLU A 187 -7.73 18.41 14.09
N LYS A 188 -7.13 17.60 13.22
CA LYS A 188 -5.76 17.07 13.37
C LYS A 188 -4.66 18.00 12.85
N GLY A 189 -4.99 19.24 12.45
CA GLY A 189 -4.00 20.23 12.02
C GLY A 189 -3.46 20.05 10.60
N VAL A 190 -4.13 19.25 9.76
CA VAL A 190 -3.67 18.93 8.40
C VAL A 190 -4.22 19.93 7.38
N SER A 191 -3.40 20.31 6.39
CA SER A 191 -3.84 21.16 5.28
C SER A 191 -4.63 20.36 4.25
N ILE A 192 -5.70 20.95 3.70
CA ILE A 192 -6.68 20.21 2.90
C ILE A 192 -6.90 20.88 1.55
N LEU A 193 -6.90 20.07 0.50
CA LEU A 193 -7.34 20.45 -0.84
C LEU A 193 -8.66 19.74 -1.13
N ILE A 194 -9.75 20.50 -1.25
CA ILE A 194 -11.11 20.01 -1.48
C ILE A 194 -11.34 19.95 -2.98
N GLN A 195 -11.44 18.75 -3.55
CA GLN A 195 -11.95 18.59 -4.91
C GLN A 195 -13.49 18.44 -4.87
N HIS A 196 -14.15 19.16 -5.78
CA HIS A 196 -15.60 19.09 -6.00
C HIS A 196 -15.94 19.16 -7.49
N ARG A 197 -17.19 18.83 -7.84
CA ARG A 197 -17.74 19.03 -9.20
C ARG A 197 -17.87 20.51 -9.54
N VAL A 198 -17.78 20.85 -10.82
CA VAL A 198 -17.93 22.24 -11.30
C VAL A 198 -19.33 22.77 -10.94
N GLY A 199 -19.43 24.04 -10.53
CA GLY A 199 -20.69 24.66 -10.15
C GLY A 199 -21.07 24.49 -8.67
N ARG A 200 -20.20 23.87 -7.86
CA ARG A 200 -20.41 23.67 -6.41
C ARG A 200 -19.48 24.52 -5.53
N GLU A 201 -18.91 25.59 -6.08
CA GLU A 201 -17.88 26.42 -5.45
C GLU A 201 -18.35 27.02 -4.12
N LYS A 202 -19.59 27.53 -4.06
CA LYS A 202 -20.16 28.11 -2.83
C LYS A 202 -20.25 27.09 -1.70
N GLU A 203 -20.57 25.85 -2.04
CA GLU A 203 -20.77 24.77 -1.08
C GLU A 203 -19.42 24.25 -0.56
N ALA A 204 -18.42 24.17 -1.45
CA ALA A 204 -17.05 23.90 -1.10
C ALA A 204 -16.42 24.99 -0.22
N GLU A 205 -16.71 26.27 -0.49
CA GLU A 205 -16.20 27.37 0.32
C GLU A 205 -16.78 27.36 1.74
N ASN A 206 -18.07 27.03 1.91
CA ASN A 206 -18.66 26.85 3.24
C ASN A 206 -17.98 25.72 4.03
N LEU A 207 -17.69 24.57 3.39
CA LEU A 207 -16.92 23.51 4.03
C LEU A 207 -15.49 23.99 4.38
N ALA A 208 -14.84 24.72 3.47
CA ALA A 208 -13.51 25.25 3.68
C ALA A 208 -13.46 26.22 4.86
N GLU A 209 -14.41 27.16 4.97
CA GLU A 209 -14.53 28.09 6.10
C GLU A 209 -14.68 27.36 7.43
N LYS A 210 -15.52 26.32 7.49
CA LYS A 210 -15.68 25.49 8.70
C LYS A 210 -14.36 24.81 9.09
N CYS A 211 -13.62 24.29 8.13
CA CYS A 211 -12.34 23.62 8.37
C CYS A 211 -11.22 24.62 8.76
N ARG A 212 -11.19 25.82 8.17
CA ARG A 212 -10.20 26.87 8.51
C ARG A 212 -10.30 27.35 9.96
N LYS A 213 -11.44 27.15 10.63
CA LYS A 213 -11.59 27.44 12.09
C LYS A 213 -10.63 26.63 12.96
N PHE A 214 -10.07 25.53 12.45
CA PHE A 214 -9.04 24.73 13.13
C PHE A 214 -7.61 25.21 12.84
N ASN A 215 -7.43 26.43 12.32
CA ASN A 215 -6.12 27.04 11.98
C ASN A 215 -5.31 26.26 10.92
N VAL A 216 -6.00 25.56 10.03
CA VAL A 216 -5.39 24.85 8.90
C VAL A 216 -5.62 25.58 7.58
N ARG A 217 -4.72 25.39 6.62
CA ARG A 217 -4.91 25.86 5.25
C ARG A 217 -5.93 24.97 4.55
N VAL A 218 -6.94 25.59 3.93
CA VAL A 218 -7.93 24.88 3.12
C VAL A 218 -8.17 25.63 1.82
N ALA A 219 -8.04 24.93 0.69
CA ALA A 219 -8.37 25.43 -0.63
C ALA A 219 -9.30 24.45 -1.35
N SER A 220 -10.11 24.96 -2.27
CA SER A 220 -11.03 24.16 -3.08
C SER A 220 -10.71 24.28 -4.56
N ILE A 221 -11.07 23.25 -5.33
CA ILE A 221 -10.96 23.23 -6.79
C ILE A 221 -12.11 22.45 -7.42
N GLY A 222 -12.76 23.08 -8.39
CA GLY A 222 -13.77 22.44 -9.24
C GLY A 222 -13.12 21.66 -10.38
N SER A 223 -13.45 20.39 -10.51
CA SER A 223 -12.99 19.51 -11.59
C SER A 223 -13.95 18.33 -11.77
N GLU A 224 -14.24 17.98 -13.02
CA GLU A 224 -15.00 16.76 -13.34
C GLU A 224 -14.06 15.56 -13.40
N LEU A 225 -14.29 14.56 -12.55
CA LEU A 225 -13.44 13.36 -12.47
C LEU A 225 -13.78 12.31 -13.54
N GLU A 226 -14.85 12.52 -14.31
CA GLU A 226 -15.15 11.73 -15.51
C GLU A 226 -14.26 12.13 -16.70
N ASP A 227 -13.67 13.34 -16.68
CA ASP A 227 -12.79 13.84 -17.74
C ASP A 227 -11.31 13.85 -17.31
N GLN A 228 -10.52 12.97 -17.91
CA GLN A 228 -9.07 12.86 -17.68
C GLN A 228 -8.31 14.17 -18.01
N LYS A 229 -8.77 14.96 -18.97
CA LYS A 229 -8.14 16.25 -19.30
C LYS A 229 -8.35 17.25 -18.17
N SER A 230 -9.58 17.32 -17.64
CA SER A 230 -9.93 18.12 -16.47
C SER A 230 -9.04 17.78 -15.27
N ILE A 231 -8.86 16.48 -14.97
CA ILE A 231 -7.98 16.00 -13.89
C ILE A 231 -6.54 16.46 -14.09
N LYS A 232 -5.98 16.30 -15.30
CA LYS A 232 -4.60 16.73 -15.60
C LYS A 232 -4.43 18.24 -15.37
N ILE A 233 -5.39 19.06 -15.81
CA ILE A 233 -5.38 20.51 -15.60
C ILE A 233 -5.49 20.85 -14.10
N MET A 234 -6.37 20.18 -13.36
CA MET A 234 -6.52 20.33 -11.92
C MET A 234 -5.20 20.05 -11.20
N MET A 235 -4.60 18.89 -11.45
CA MET A 235 -3.34 18.49 -10.82
C MET A 235 -2.18 19.43 -11.15
N GLN A 236 -2.06 19.89 -12.40
CA GLN A 236 -1.07 20.90 -12.79
C GLN A 236 -1.26 22.23 -12.03
N LYS A 237 -2.51 22.67 -11.81
CA LYS A 237 -2.79 23.88 -11.03
C LYS A 237 -2.44 23.73 -9.56
N LEU A 238 -2.72 22.56 -8.96
CA LEU A 238 -2.43 22.29 -7.55
C LEU A 238 -0.93 22.18 -7.29
N LEU A 239 -0.21 21.40 -8.09
CA LEU A 239 1.24 21.15 -7.92
C LEU A 239 2.10 22.40 -8.16
N LYS A 240 1.59 23.43 -8.85
CA LYS A 240 2.25 24.73 -8.95
C LYS A 240 2.23 25.53 -7.64
N LYS A 241 1.28 25.25 -6.74
CA LYS A 241 1.06 26.01 -5.51
C LYS A 241 1.67 25.34 -4.29
N GLU A 242 1.56 24.02 -4.20
CA GLU A 242 1.99 23.26 -3.04
C GLU A 242 2.24 21.79 -3.35
N THR A 243 3.00 21.13 -2.47
CA THR A 243 3.27 19.70 -2.55
C THR A 243 2.13 18.94 -1.91
N ILE A 244 1.53 18.01 -2.65
CA ILE A 244 0.50 17.11 -2.15
C ILE A 244 1.19 15.91 -1.55
N THR A 245 1.00 15.68 -0.25
CA THR A 245 1.62 14.57 0.48
C THR A 245 0.67 13.37 0.65
N GLY A 246 -0.62 13.58 0.40
CA GLY A 246 -1.59 12.50 0.44
C GLY A 246 -2.82 12.71 -0.45
N LEU A 247 -3.47 11.60 -0.80
CA LEU A 247 -4.72 11.56 -1.57
C LEU A 247 -5.74 10.68 -0.84
N ILE A 248 -6.94 11.20 -0.60
CA ILE A 248 -8.09 10.41 -0.16
C ILE A 248 -9.11 10.42 -1.30
N HIS A 249 -9.30 9.27 -1.93
CA HIS A 249 -10.22 9.10 -3.03
C HIS A 249 -11.57 8.58 -2.52
N LEU A 250 -12.50 9.50 -2.26
CA LEU A 250 -13.88 9.20 -1.85
C LEU A 250 -14.90 9.36 -3.00
N ALA A 251 -14.53 10.09 -4.06
CA ALA A 251 -15.45 10.35 -5.15
C ALA A 251 -15.99 9.05 -5.76
N SER A 252 -17.32 8.95 -5.82
CA SER A 252 -18.03 7.82 -6.38
C SER A 252 -19.33 8.31 -7.01
N PRO A 253 -19.71 7.85 -8.21
CA PRO A 253 -21.05 8.06 -8.75
C PRO A 253 -22.10 7.31 -7.93
N ALA A 254 -23.37 7.58 -8.19
CA ALA A 254 -24.48 6.79 -7.64
C ALA A 254 -24.32 5.30 -7.97
N VAL A 255 -24.91 4.45 -7.13
CA VAL A 255 -24.73 3.00 -7.20
C VAL A 255 -25.27 2.39 -8.50
N ASP A 256 -26.35 2.97 -9.02
CA ASP A 256 -27.02 2.64 -10.28
C ASP A 256 -26.41 3.32 -11.51
N ALA A 257 -25.35 4.12 -11.34
CA ALA A 257 -24.70 4.80 -12.46
C ALA A 257 -24.13 3.80 -13.47
N SER A 258 -24.02 4.23 -14.73
CA SER A 258 -23.51 3.40 -15.81
C SER A 258 -22.11 2.85 -15.50
N MET A 259 -21.79 1.66 -16.07
CA MET A 259 -20.46 1.06 -15.97
C MET A 259 -19.35 2.05 -16.33
N MET A 260 -19.54 2.82 -17.40
CA MET A 260 -18.56 3.81 -17.86
C MET A 260 -18.30 4.89 -16.82
N GLN A 261 -19.33 5.44 -16.19
CA GLN A 261 -19.19 6.46 -15.15
C GLN A 261 -18.54 5.90 -13.89
N ASN A 262 -19.00 4.72 -13.45
CA ASN A 262 -18.45 4.03 -12.28
C ASN A 262 -16.94 3.77 -12.45
N MET A 263 -16.52 3.29 -13.61
CA MET A 263 -15.11 3.05 -13.93
C MET A 263 -14.32 4.35 -14.11
N ALA A 264 -14.88 5.37 -14.76
CA ALA A 264 -14.22 6.65 -14.96
C ALA A 264 -13.87 7.31 -13.62
N VAL A 265 -14.84 7.41 -12.70
CA VAL A 265 -14.65 8.12 -11.43
C VAL A 265 -13.93 7.26 -10.39
N ASN A 266 -14.33 6.01 -10.14
CA ASN A 266 -13.71 5.23 -9.06
C ASN A 266 -12.30 4.76 -9.43
N TYR A 267 -12.04 4.43 -10.70
CA TYR A 267 -10.78 3.83 -11.14
C TYR A 267 -9.92 4.75 -12.02
N GLN A 268 -10.41 5.18 -13.19
CA GLN A 268 -9.56 5.91 -14.14
C GLN A 268 -9.07 7.26 -13.58
N SER A 269 -9.93 7.95 -12.83
CA SER A 269 -9.55 9.22 -12.19
C SER A 269 -8.44 9.03 -11.15
N LEU A 270 -8.52 7.94 -10.37
CA LEU A 270 -7.53 7.54 -9.38
C LEU A 270 -6.18 7.25 -10.05
N VAL A 271 -6.19 6.42 -11.10
CA VAL A 271 -4.98 6.09 -11.87
C VAL A 271 -4.36 7.36 -12.44
N THR A 272 -5.16 8.23 -13.06
CA THR A 272 -4.68 9.49 -13.66
C THR A 272 -4.03 10.40 -12.60
N MET A 273 -4.61 10.51 -11.40
CA MET A 273 -4.01 11.28 -10.31
C MET A 273 -2.71 10.64 -9.81
N LEU A 274 -2.67 9.31 -9.69
CA LEU A 274 -1.47 8.58 -9.23
C LEU A 274 -0.33 8.59 -10.25
N GLU A 275 -0.60 8.56 -11.56
CA GLU A 275 0.43 8.74 -12.59
C GLU A 275 1.14 10.10 -12.46
N ILE A 276 0.43 11.12 -11.97
CA ILE A 276 0.98 12.46 -11.75
C ILE A 276 1.66 12.58 -10.39
N LEU A 277 1.09 11.97 -9.35
CA LEU A 277 1.59 12.06 -7.97
C LEU A 277 2.77 11.12 -7.71
N THR A 278 2.82 9.94 -8.32
CA THR A 278 3.86 8.93 -8.04
C THR A 278 5.28 9.45 -8.31
N PRO A 279 5.59 10.12 -9.45
CA PRO A 279 6.90 10.73 -9.66
C PRO A 279 7.28 11.77 -8.59
N VAL A 280 6.30 12.55 -8.14
CA VAL A 280 6.49 13.56 -7.09
C VAL A 280 6.75 12.88 -5.74
N TRP A 281 5.97 11.86 -5.40
CA TRP A 281 6.14 11.12 -4.15
C TRP A 281 7.44 10.32 -4.12
N LEU A 282 7.89 9.76 -5.24
CA LEU A 282 9.19 9.11 -5.34
C LEU A 282 10.34 10.10 -5.16
N SER A 283 10.25 11.30 -5.76
CA SER A 283 11.30 12.31 -5.60
C SER A 283 11.37 12.85 -4.17
N HIS A 284 10.24 12.96 -3.47
CA HIS A 284 10.20 13.29 -2.04
C HIS A 284 10.40 12.07 -1.11
N GLN A 285 10.38 10.86 -1.68
CA GLN A 285 10.34 9.57 -0.96
C GLN A 285 9.30 9.59 0.16
N TYR A 286 8.10 10.11 -0.12
CA TYR A 286 6.96 10.14 0.79
C TYR A 286 5.66 10.33 0.01
N GLY A 287 4.67 9.51 0.31
CA GLY A 287 3.31 9.65 -0.22
C GLY A 287 2.33 8.74 0.50
N ARG A 288 1.06 9.15 0.57
CA ARG A 288 -0.01 8.32 1.15
C ARG A 288 -1.26 8.39 0.28
N VAL A 289 -1.89 7.25 -0.02
CA VAL A 289 -3.18 7.21 -0.71
C VAL A 289 -4.16 6.31 0.03
N ILE A 290 -5.38 6.79 0.23
CA ILE A 290 -6.51 5.98 0.68
C ILE A 290 -7.57 5.95 -0.41
N VAL A 291 -8.05 4.74 -0.73
CA VAL A 291 -9.27 4.55 -1.52
C VAL A 291 -10.37 4.04 -0.61
N VAL A 292 -11.56 4.62 -0.76
CA VAL A 292 -12.75 4.12 -0.08
C VAL A 292 -13.41 3.04 -0.92
N GLY A 293 -13.29 1.80 -0.45
CA GLY A 293 -13.95 0.62 -0.96
C GLY A 293 -15.40 0.55 -0.51
N SER A 294 -15.90 -0.67 -0.29
CA SER A 294 -17.25 -0.93 0.21
C SER A 294 -17.31 -2.38 0.69
N SER A 295 -18.05 -2.67 1.77
CA SER A 295 -18.31 -4.07 2.14
C SER A 295 -19.24 -4.81 1.20
N ALA A 296 -19.96 -4.10 0.31
CA ALA A 296 -20.78 -4.68 -0.77
C ALA A 296 -20.01 -5.62 -1.70
N VAL A 297 -18.67 -5.52 -1.72
CA VAL A 297 -17.81 -6.43 -2.48
C VAL A 297 -17.75 -7.85 -1.90
N GLU A 298 -18.25 -8.09 -0.68
CA GLU A 298 -18.31 -9.41 -0.04
C GLU A 298 -19.62 -10.13 -0.31
N TYR A 299 -20.74 -9.41 -0.43
CA TYR A 299 -22.09 -9.98 -0.50
C TYR A 299 -22.84 -9.70 -1.81
N PHE A 300 -22.25 -8.93 -2.73
CA PHE A 300 -22.71 -8.73 -4.11
C PHE A 300 -24.22 -8.44 -4.27
N PRO A 301 -24.69 -7.26 -3.84
CA PRO A 301 -26.10 -6.89 -4.00
C PRO A 301 -26.56 -6.93 -5.46
N GLN A 302 -27.79 -7.40 -5.69
CA GLN A 302 -28.39 -7.42 -7.01
C GLN A 302 -28.55 -5.99 -7.55
N GLY A 303 -28.16 -5.76 -8.82
CA GLY A 303 -28.24 -4.45 -9.47
C GLY A 303 -27.06 -3.51 -9.17
N TRP A 304 -26.07 -3.94 -8.37
CA TRP A 304 -24.90 -3.14 -8.01
C TRP A 304 -23.62 -3.60 -8.72
N GLU A 305 -23.76 -4.40 -9.78
CA GLU A 305 -22.65 -5.11 -10.43
C GLU A 305 -21.58 -4.11 -10.91
N ASN A 306 -22.01 -3.00 -11.52
CA ASN A 306 -21.11 -1.95 -12.03
C ASN A 306 -20.37 -1.23 -10.89
N TYR A 307 -21.08 -0.91 -9.81
CA TYR A 307 -20.51 -0.26 -8.64
C TYR A 307 -19.49 -1.15 -7.94
N VAL A 308 -19.88 -2.41 -7.66
CA VAL A 308 -19.02 -3.41 -7.02
C VAL A 308 -17.78 -3.66 -7.87
N ALA A 309 -17.93 -3.86 -9.18
CA ALA A 309 -16.80 -4.05 -10.09
C ALA A 309 -15.81 -2.88 -10.04
N ALA A 310 -16.32 -1.64 -10.05
CA ALA A 310 -15.47 -0.45 -9.98
C ALA A 310 -14.76 -0.29 -8.62
N LYS A 311 -15.45 -0.56 -7.50
CA LYS A 311 -14.85 -0.54 -6.15
C LYS A 311 -13.79 -1.60 -5.95
N VAL A 312 -14.02 -2.82 -6.42
CA VAL A 312 -13.02 -3.90 -6.41
C VAL A 312 -11.81 -3.51 -7.24
N THR A 313 -12.03 -2.99 -8.45
CA THR A 313 -10.94 -2.58 -9.35
C THR A 313 -10.06 -1.50 -8.72
N ALA A 314 -10.65 -0.44 -8.20
CA ALA A 314 -9.91 0.64 -7.54
C ALA A 314 -9.14 0.14 -6.31
N SER A 315 -9.77 -0.68 -5.47
CA SER A 315 -9.15 -1.24 -4.27
C SER A 315 -7.95 -2.14 -4.62
N ARG A 316 -8.11 -3.04 -5.59
CA ARG A 316 -7.05 -3.96 -6.01
C ARG A 316 -5.91 -3.27 -6.72
N TYR A 317 -6.20 -2.24 -7.51
CA TYR A 317 -5.18 -1.39 -8.10
C TYR A 317 -4.29 -0.75 -7.01
N ILE A 318 -4.89 -0.19 -5.96
CA ILE A 318 -4.13 0.42 -4.85
C ILE A 318 -3.26 -0.57 -4.10
N LEU A 319 -3.75 -1.79 -3.85
CA LEU A 319 -2.94 -2.80 -3.18
C LEU A 319 -1.72 -3.23 -4.02
N ALA A 320 -1.91 -3.40 -5.33
CA ALA A 320 -0.80 -3.70 -6.25
C ALA A 320 0.16 -2.52 -6.41
N TRP A 321 -0.35 -1.29 -6.37
CA TRP A 321 0.47 -0.08 -6.36
C TRP A 321 1.24 0.05 -5.04
N HIS A 322 0.62 -0.23 -3.89
CA HIS A 322 1.25 -0.22 -2.58
C HIS A 322 2.44 -1.18 -2.51
N SER A 323 2.28 -2.43 -2.97
CA SER A 323 3.36 -3.43 -2.89
C SER A 323 4.63 -3.04 -3.65
N ARG A 324 4.50 -2.19 -4.69
CA ARG A 324 5.64 -1.68 -5.46
C ARG A 324 6.34 -0.51 -4.77
N HIS A 325 5.58 0.37 -4.10
CA HIS A 325 6.08 1.67 -3.64
C HIS A 325 6.30 1.77 -2.12
N ALA A 326 5.73 0.87 -1.32
CA ALA A 326 5.79 0.93 0.14
C ALA A 326 7.21 0.98 0.69
N GLN A 327 8.17 0.29 0.05
CA GLN A 327 9.59 0.33 0.41
C GLN A 327 10.21 1.74 0.37
N TYR A 328 9.62 2.64 -0.43
CA TYR A 328 10.04 4.04 -0.57
C TYR A 328 9.24 5.01 0.28
N ASP A 329 8.54 4.52 1.33
CA ASP A 329 7.68 5.32 2.21
C ASP A 329 6.50 5.96 1.45
N ILE A 330 6.01 5.23 0.45
CA ILE A 330 4.87 5.62 -0.39
C ILE A 330 3.82 4.52 -0.29
N GLU A 331 2.81 4.75 0.55
CA GLU A 331 1.86 3.71 0.95
C GLU A 331 0.46 3.95 0.40
N GLY A 332 -0.17 2.88 -0.10
CA GLY A 332 -1.59 2.85 -0.42
C GLY A 332 -2.38 2.02 0.58
N ARG A 333 -3.60 2.46 0.92
CA ARG A 333 -4.52 1.74 1.80
C ARG A 333 -5.94 1.74 1.24
N VAL A 334 -6.72 0.76 1.64
CA VAL A 334 -8.14 0.64 1.30
C VAL A 334 -8.94 0.63 2.59
N VAL A 335 -9.95 1.49 2.66
CA VAL A 335 -10.93 1.48 3.75
C VAL A 335 -12.28 1.09 3.15
N SER A 336 -12.82 -0.06 3.55
CA SER A 336 -14.10 -0.59 3.09
C SER A 336 -15.12 -0.51 4.22
N PRO A 337 -15.94 0.55 4.26
CA PRO A 337 -17.02 0.67 5.22
C PRO A 337 -18.23 -0.19 4.83
N GLY A 338 -19.00 -0.59 5.84
CA GLY A 338 -20.39 -1.03 5.73
C GLY A 338 -21.34 0.09 5.34
N TYR A 339 -22.64 -0.10 5.59
CA TYR A 339 -23.63 0.96 5.40
C TYR A 339 -23.27 2.19 6.24
N VAL A 340 -23.36 3.37 5.64
CA VAL A 340 -23.11 4.65 6.30
C VAL A 340 -24.40 5.47 6.26
N GLN A 341 -24.70 6.27 7.27
CA GLN A 341 -25.86 7.16 7.29
C GLN A 341 -25.57 8.40 6.42
N THR A 342 -25.86 8.30 5.12
CA THR A 342 -25.69 9.37 4.15
C THR A 342 -26.75 9.29 3.07
N SER A 343 -27.03 10.40 2.39
CA SER A 343 -27.94 10.43 1.25
C SER A 343 -27.58 9.45 0.12
N PHE A 344 -26.33 8.96 0.07
CA PHE A 344 -25.89 7.94 -0.88
C PHE A 344 -26.50 6.56 -0.62
N SER A 345 -26.81 6.26 0.64
CA SER A 345 -27.19 4.95 1.16
C SER A 345 -28.56 4.95 1.83
N ASP A 346 -29.14 6.11 2.11
CA ASP A 346 -30.44 6.25 2.79
C ASP A 346 -31.58 5.57 2.02
N GLU A 347 -31.63 5.71 0.70
CA GLU A 347 -32.65 5.05 -0.16
C GLU A 347 -32.38 3.56 -0.42
N LEU A 348 -31.17 3.09 -0.06
CA LEU A 348 -30.66 1.76 -0.37
C LEU A 348 -30.61 0.84 0.87
N ARG A 349 -30.98 1.36 2.04
CA ARG A 349 -30.93 0.65 3.32
C ARG A 349 -32.32 0.13 3.67
N GLU A 350 -32.42 -1.16 3.97
CA GLU A 350 -33.64 -1.73 4.54
C GLU A 350 -33.86 -1.21 5.98
N ASP A 351 -35.12 -1.04 6.37
CA ASP A 351 -35.48 -0.58 7.72
C ASP A 351 -34.89 -1.51 8.79
N GLY A 352 -34.18 -0.92 9.76
CA GLY A 352 -33.59 -1.66 10.90
C GLY A 352 -32.16 -2.17 10.70
N VAL A 353 -31.51 -1.90 9.57
CA VAL A 353 -30.08 -2.20 9.39
C VAL A 353 -29.21 -1.16 10.09
N ASP A 354 -28.34 -1.63 10.99
CA ASP A 354 -27.33 -0.81 11.67
C ASP A 354 -26.38 -0.17 10.64
N ALA A 355 -26.11 1.12 10.81
CA ALA A 355 -25.28 1.89 9.88
C ALA A 355 -24.29 2.78 10.64
N LEU A 356 -23.09 2.89 10.09
CA LEU A 356 -22.03 3.75 10.58
C LEU A 356 -22.39 5.23 10.41
N LEU A 357 -21.95 6.05 11.35
CA LEU A 357 -21.93 7.50 11.16
C LEU A 357 -20.78 7.90 10.22
N PRO A 358 -20.97 8.92 9.36
CA PRO A 358 -19.89 9.47 8.54
C PRO A 358 -18.63 9.84 9.34
N GLU A 359 -18.81 10.30 10.58
CA GLU A 359 -17.73 10.66 11.50
C GLU A 359 -16.87 9.46 11.89
N GLN A 360 -17.47 8.28 12.08
CA GLN A 360 -16.73 7.05 12.42
C GLN A 360 -15.84 6.61 11.26
N VAL A 361 -16.35 6.69 10.03
CA VAL A 361 -15.58 6.40 8.82
C VAL A 361 -14.45 7.43 8.64
N ALA A 362 -14.77 8.70 8.88
CA ALA A 362 -13.83 9.80 8.76
C ALA A 362 -12.65 9.70 9.73
N GLU A 363 -12.90 9.33 10.97
CA GLU A 363 -11.86 9.14 11.98
C GLU A 363 -10.88 8.04 11.56
N VAL A 364 -11.38 6.88 11.13
CA VAL A 364 -10.53 5.78 10.64
C VAL A 364 -9.71 6.19 9.42
N ILE A 365 -10.31 6.91 8.46
CA ILE A 365 -9.59 7.39 7.27
C ILE A 365 -8.50 8.40 7.67
N ALA A 366 -8.82 9.37 8.53
CA ALA A 366 -7.89 10.40 8.96
C ALA A 366 -6.72 9.82 9.76
N ASP A 367 -6.98 8.89 10.69
CA ASP A 367 -5.92 8.21 11.42
C ASP A 367 -5.08 7.33 10.50
N SER A 368 -5.73 6.60 9.59
CA SER A 368 -5.03 5.71 8.67
C SER A 368 -4.14 6.46 7.68
N ILE A 369 -4.46 7.68 7.26
CA ILE A 369 -3.57 8.41 6.33
C ILE A 369 -2.39 9.08 7.06
N LEU A 370 -2.52 9.30 8.37
CA LEU A 370 -1.53 9.96 9.22
C LEU A 370 -0.65 8.97 10.01
N GLU A 371 -1.02 7.69 10.06
CA GLU A 371 -0.27 6.63 10.73
C GLU A 371 1.16 6.54 10.18
N LYS A 372 2.15 6.69 11.07
CA LYS A 372 3.58 6.52 10.77
C LYS A 372 3.97 5.04 10.90
N ASN A 373 4.89 4.57 10.05
CA ASN A 373 5.40 3.19 10.07
C ASN A 373 4.28 2.15 9.93
N GLY A 374 3.53 2.24 8.83
CA GLY A 374 2.26 1.53 8.63
C GLY A 374 2.28 0.03 8.95
N SER A 375 1.16 -0.43 9.50
CA SER A 375 0.85 -1.84 9.73
C SER A 375 1.02 -2.71 8.48
N GLU A 376 1.42 -3.97 8.68
CA GLU A 376 1.58 -4.97 7.62
C GLU A 376 0.36 -5.11 6.69
N ASN A 377 -0.85 -4.73 7.16
CA ASN A 377 -2.06 -4.86 6.35
C ASN A 377 -2.65 -3.53 5.87
N PRO A 378 -2.55 -3.22 4.57
CA PRO A 378 -3.08 -1.98 3.99
C PRO A 378 -4.60 -1.98 3.79
N TYR A 379 -5.33 -3.06 4.10
CA TYR A 379 -6.76 -3.15 3.85
C TYR A 379 -7.55 -3.23 5.16
N LEU A 380 -8.50 -2.30 5.31
CA LEU A 380 -9.28 -2.04 6.52
C LEU A 380 -10.77 -2.23 6.22
N TRP A 381 -11.44 -3.05 7.01
CA TRP A 381 -12.89 -3.25 6.99
C TRP A 381 -13.48 -2.54 8.20
N LEU A 382 -14.45 -1.66 7.96
CA LEU A 382 -15.13 -0.94 9.02
C LEU A 382 -16.60 -1.30 9.00
N GLU A 383 -17.05 -2.04 10.01
CA GLU A 383 -18.45 -2.37 10.24
C GLU A 383 -18.91 -1.79 11.58
N THR A 384 -20.20 -1.82 11.88
CA THR A 384 -20.72 -1.37 13.19
C THR A 384 -20.17 -2.19 14.36
N SER A 385 -19.73 -3.42 14.10
CA SER A 385 -19.03 -4.28 15.06
C SER A 385 -17.57 -3.89 15.32
N GLY A 386 -17.00 -2.97 14.52
CA GLY A 386 -15.66 -2.42 14.71
C GLY A 386 -14.77 -2.50 13.47
N LEU A 387 -13.52 -2.07 13.66
CA LEU A 387 -12.48 -2.06 12.64
C LEU A 387 -11.73 -3.41 12.59
N ARG A 388 -11.63 -4.01 11.41
CA ARG A 388 -10.83 -5.22 11.15
C ARG A 388 -9.76 -4.92 10.11
N ARG A 389 -8.53 -5.35 10.32
CA ARG A 389 -7.43 -5.28 9.33
C ARG A 389 -7.21 -6.66 8.72
N GLY A 390 -7.04 -6.75 7.41
CA GLY A 390 -6.78 -8.04 6.76
C GLY A 390 -6.85 -7.99 5.24
N SER A 391 -6.39 -9.04 4.57
CA SER A 391 -6.42 -9.11 3.11
C SER A 391 -7.87 -9.20 2.59
N TRP A 392 -8.14 -8.56 1.45
CA TRP A 392 -9.37 -8.83 0.71
C TRP A 392 -9.42 -10.31 0.33
N GLY A 393 -10.55 -10.95 0.63
CA GLY A 393 -10.73 -12.40 0.54
C GLY A 393 -10.55 -13.10 1.88
N PHE A 394 -11.06 -12.55 2.98
CA PHE A 394 -11.23 -13.30 4.22
C PHE A 394 -12.10 -14.53 3.97
N PHE A 395 -11.48 -15.68 3.70
CA PHE A 395 -12.13 -16.97 3.87
C PHE A 395 -12.20 -17.24 5.37
N LEU A 396 -13.37 -17.09 5.98
CA LEU A 396 -13.97 -18.31 6.51
C LEU A 396 -14.46 -19.04 5.25
N LYS A 397 -14.08 -20.29 4.99
CA LYS A 397 -14.83 -21.08 4.01
C LYS A 397 -16.24 -21.27 4.58
N LEU A 398 -17.12 -20.29 4.36
CA LEU A 398 -18.54 -20.39 4.62
C LEU A 398 -19.15 -21.03 3.38
N ASP A 399 -19.30 -22.33 3.50
CA ASP A 399 -20.37 -23.15 2.93
C ASP A 399 -21.29 -22.43 1.94
N GLN A 400 -20.98 -22.55 0.65
CA GLN A 400 -21.90 -22.20 -0.43
C GLN A 400 -22.90 -23.34 -0.64
N SER A 401 -23.79 -23.52 0.33
CA SER A 401 -24.99 -24.34 0.18
C SER A 401 -26.18 -23.72 0.89
N ARG A 402 -26.49 -22.46 0.56
CA ARG A 402 -27.88 -21.97 0.69
C ARG A 402 -28.42 -21.56 -0.66
N SER A 403 -28.79 -22.59 -1.42
CA SER A 403 -29.92 -22.53 -2.33
C SER A 403 -30.96 -23.55 -1.86
N SER A 404 -32.05 -23.02 -1.30
CA SER A 404 -33.38 -23.64 -1.20
C SER A 404 -33.52 -25.05 -0.59
N ALA A 405 -33.71 -25.14 0.74
CA ALA A 405 -34.73 -26.03 1.33
C ALA A 405 -34.96 -25.70 2.82
N ASN A 406 -36.23 -25.67 3.21
CA ASN A 406 -36.84 -25.46 4.53
C ASN A 406 -35.97 -25.61 5.80
N ILE A 407 -36.07 -24.58 6.65
CA ILE A 407 -35.66 -24.57 8.05
C ILE A 407 -36.35 -25.72 8.81
N LYS A 408 -35.57 -26.69 9.31
CA LYS A 408 -35.90 -27.43 10.53
C LYS A 408 -34.85 -27.12 11.58
N LYS A 409 -35.28 -26.61 12.73
CA LYS A 409 -34.40 -26.35 13.89
C LYS A 409 -33.74 -27.66 14.34
N PRO A 410 -32.40 -27.71 14.54
CA PRO A 410 -31.78 -28.84 15.20
C PRO A 410 -32.07 -28.79 16.70
N LYS A 411 -32.40 -29.96 17.27
CA LYS A 411 -32.49 -30.17 18.72
C LYS A 411 -31.09 -30.14 19.35
N PRO A 412 -30.95 -29.67 20.60
CA PRO A 412 -29.67 -29.71 21.31
C PRO A 412 -29.25 -31.15 21.59
N PHE A 413 -27.96 -31.40 21.43
CA PHE A 413 -27.28 -32.67 21.72
C PHE A 413 -27.36 -33.01 23.21
N GLN A 414 -27.91 -34.17 23.55
CA GLN A 414 -27.81 -34.78 24.87
C GLN A 414 -27.33 -36.24 24.73
N ASP A 415 -26.39 -36.57 25.62
CA ASP A 415 -25.88 -37.88 26.02
C ASP A 415 -25.05 -38.75 25.06
N LEU A 416 -23.75 -38.75 25.34
CA LEU A 416 -22.74 -39.71 24.89
C LEU A 416 -22.68 -40.88 25.88
N SER A 417 -23.35 -42.00 25.61
CA SER A 417 -23.07 -43.22 26.36
C SER A 417 -23.29 -44.56 25.63
N ASN A 418 -23.44 -44.60 24.31
CA ASN A 418 -23.35 -45.86 23.55
C ASN A 418 -22.89 -45.76 22.07
N ASP A 419 -22.65 -44.57 21.51
CA ASP A 419 -22.44 -44.37 20.06
C ASP A 419 -21.03 -43.92 19.64
N SER A 420 -19.99 -44.49 20.23
CA SER A 420 -18.61 -44.09 19.87
C SER A 420 -18.20 -44.39 18.41
N LYS A 421 -18.84 -45.35 17.73
CA LYS A 421 -18.59 -45.66 16.30
C LYS A 421 -19.33 -44.70 15.38
N GLU A 422 -20.61 -44.47 15.66
CA GLU A 422 -21.43 -43.52 14.90
C GLU A 422 -20.92 -42.07 15.10
N SER A 423 -20.37 -41.76 16.28
CA SER A 423 -19.77 -40.45 16.57
C SER A 423 -18.50 -40.15 15.75
N ILE A 424 -17.63 -41.15 15.50
CA ILE A 424 -16.43 -40.95 14.66
C ILE A 424 -16.83 -40.81 13.18
N GLU A 425 -17.75 -41.64 12.71
CA GLU A 425 -18.28 -41.49 11.34
C GLU A 425 -18.95 -40.14 11.15
N PHE A 426 -19.73 -39.69 12.14
CA PHE A 426 -20.32 -38.36 12.14
C PHE A 426 -19.26 -37.27 12.04
N LEU A 427 -18.19 -37.31 12.85
CA LEU A 427 -17.11 -36.33 12.78
C LEU A 427 -16.39 -36.33 11.43
N ILE A 428 -16.28 -37.48 10.78
CA ILE A 428 -15.62 -37.61 9.48
C ILE A 428 -16.53 -37.11 8.36
N ARG A 429 -17.83 -37.39 8.45
CA ARG A 429 -18.85 -36.79 7.58
C ARG A 429 -18.91 -35.27 7.74
N ASP A 430 -18.86 -34.77 8.98
CA ASP A 430 -18.80 -33.34 9.31
C ASP A 430 -17.53 -32.69 8.71
N PHE A 431 -16.38 -33.33 8.86
CA PHE A 431 -15.12 -32.82 8.31
C PHE A 431 -15.11 -32.74 6.78
N PHE A 432 -15.64 -33.75 6.09
CA PHE A 432 -15.69 -33.80 4.62
C PHE A 432 -16.96 -33.21 4.01
N GLY A 433 -17.94 -32.79 4.82
CA GLY A 433 -19.23 -32.29 4.35
C GLY A 433 -20.07 -33.35 3.62
N LEU A 434 -20.03 -34.60 4.07
CA LEU A 434 -20.73 -35.72 3.41
C LEU A 434 -22.16 -35.88 3.92
N GLY A 435 -23.10 -36.12 3.01
CA GLY A 435 -24.47 -36.53 3.35
C GLY A 435 -24.52 -37.93 4.00
N GLU A 436 -25.62 -38.26 4.67
CA GLU A 436 -25.84 -39.59 5.28
C GLU A 436 -25.88 -40.74 4.26
N ASP A 437 -26.20 -40.42 3.01
CA ASP A 437 -26.33 -41.32 1.86
C ASP A 437 -24.98 -41.76 1.27
N VAL A 438 -23.88 -41.07 1.58
CA VAL A 438 -22.55 -41.43 1.08
C VAL A 438 -21.97 -42.59 1.89
N SER A 439 -21.63 -43.71 1.25
CA SER A 439 -20.96 -44.82 1.95
C SER A 439 -19.52 -44.46 2.31
N LEU A 440 -19.13 -44.73 3.57
CA LEU A 440 -17.75 -44.59 4.05
C LEU A 440 -16.99 -45.94 4.04
N GLU A 441 -17.60 -46.99 3.50
CA GLU A 441 -16.97 -48.29 3.40
C GLU A 441 -15.80 -48.24 2.40
N GLY A 442 -14.60 -48.62 2.85
CA GLY A 442 -13.38 -48.53 2.04
C GLY A 442 -12.82 -47.10 1.85
N ALA A 443 -13.34 -46.10 2.56
CA ALA A 443 -12.82 -44.74 2.49
C ALA A 443 -11.36 -44.64 2.96
N GLY A 444 -10.58 -43.78 2.32
CA GLY A 444 -9.16 -43.55 2.60
C GLY A 444 -8.56 -42.51 1.66
N ILE A 445 -7.26 -42.26 1.81
CA ILE A 445 -6.52 -41.30 0.98
C ILE A 445 -6.60 -41.72 -0.49
N ASN A 446 -7.04 -40.81 -1.35
CA ASN A 446 -7.32 -40.98 -2.79
C ASN A 446 -8.44 -41.98 -3.11
N LEU A 447 -9.20 -42.45 -2.12
CA LEU A 447 -10.33 -43.36 -2.29
C LEU A 447 -11.66 -42.70 -1.99
N LEU A 448 -11.70 -41.75 -1.06
CA LEU A 448 -12.83 -40.84 -0.87
C LEU A 448 -12.57 -39.52 -1.63
N PRO A 449 -13.52 -39.02 -2.44
CA PRO A 449 -13.38 -37.72 -3.09
C PRO A 449 -13.07 -36.61 -2.10
N GLY A 450 -11.98 -35.87 -2.33
CA GLY A 450 -11.51 -34.79 -1.45
C GLY A 450 -10.63 -35.24 -0.28
N TRP A 451 -10.37 -36.54 -0.12
CA TRP A 451 -9.43 -37.06 0.87
C TRP A 451 -8.05 -37.29 0.24
N ASP A 452 -7.19 -36.29 0.24
CA ASP A 452 -5.78 -36.40 -0.17
C ASP A 452 -4.83 -36.41 1.05
N SER A 453 -3.51 -36.47 0.81
CA SER A 453 -2.51 -36.48 1.90
C SER A 453 -2.54 -35.23 2.78
N LEU A 454 -2.86 -34.06 2.22
CA LEU A 454 -2.94 -32.81 2.98
C LEU A 454 -4.21 -32.77 3.83
N LYS A 455 -5.35 -33.15 3.24
CA LYS A 455 -6.62 -33.30 3.96
C LYS A 455 -6.60 -34.38 5.00
N HIS A 456 -5.77 -35.40 4.84
CA HIS A 456 -5.54 -36.38 5.90
C HIS A 456 -4.92 -35.73 7.14
N ILE A 457 -3.88 -34.90 6.97
CA ILE A 457 -3.25 -34.18 8.11
C ILE A 457 -4.25 -33.22 8.77
N GLU A 458 -5.04 -32.49 7.97
CA GLU A 458 -6.08 -31.61 8.51
C GLU A 458 -7.18 -32.36 9.27
N LEU A 459 -7.59 -33.55 8.78
CA LEU A 459 -8.53 -34.43 9.48
C LEU A 459 -7.95 -34.86 10.82
N MET A 460 -6.67 -35.21 10.88
CA MET A 460 -6.01 -35.60 12.14
C MET A 460 -6.07 -34.45 13.15
N LEU A 461 -5.68 -33.23 12.77
CA LEU A 461 -5.75 -32.05 13.65
C LEU A 461 -7.18 -31.72 14.11
N PHE A 462 -8.17 -31.89 13.21
CA PHE A 462 -9.57 -31.70 13.55
C PHE A 462 -10.03 -32.72 14.61
N LEU A 463 -9.66 -33.98 14.45
CA LEU A 463 -10.00 -35.06 15.39
C LEU A 463 -9.27 -34.89 16.73
N GLU A 464 -8.02 -34.43 16.74
CA GLU A 464 -7.31 -34.08 17.98
C GLU A 464 -8.10 -33.05 18.80
N LYS A 465 -8.54 -31.97 18.13
CA LYS A 465 -9.30 -30.90 18.78
C LYS A 465 -10.67 -31.36 19.28
N LYS A 466 -11.36 -32.22 18.52
CA LYS A 466 -12.72 -32.68 18.85
C LYS A 466 -12.74 -33.77 19.91
N LEU A 467 -11.74 -34.65 19.91
CA LEU A 467 -11.69 -35.84 20.76
C LEU A 467 -10.71 -35.69 21.93
N GLY A 468 -9.90 -34.62 21.97
CA GLY A 468 -8.92 -34.39 23.03
C GLY A 468 -7.76 -35.40 23.02
N ILE A 469 -7.43 -35.94 21.85
CA ILE A 469 -6.33 -36.90 21.64
C ILE A 469 -5.19 -36.23 20.85
N SER A 470 -4.02 -36.86 20.78
CA SER A 470 -2.91 -36.43 19.92
C SER A 470 -2.35 -37.59 19.10
N PHE A 471 -1.92 -37.30 17.87
CA PHE A 471 -1.33 -38.24 16.93
C PHE A 471 0.15 -37.97 16.72
N ARG A 472 0.96 -39.03 16.70
CA ARG A 472 2.37 -38.96 16.35
C ARG A 472 2.56 -39.05 14.83
N SER A 473 3.69 -38.57 14.33
CA SER A 473 4.00 -38.61 12.89
C SER A 473 3.96 -40.02 12.29
N ASP A 474 4.45 -41.04 13.03
CA ASP A 474 4.40 -42.45 12.60
C ASP A 474 2.97 -43.00 12.53
N GLU A 475 2.09 -42.53 13.42
CA GLU A 475 0.69 -42.92 13.45
C GLU A 475 -0.09 -42.32 12.28
N ILE A 476 0.20 -41.06 11.91
CA ILE A 476 -0.41 -40.37 10.77
C ILE A 476 -0.04 -41.05 9.45
N GLU A 477 1.22 -41.49 9.30
CA GLU A 477 1.66 -42.22 8.11
C GLU A 477 1.01 -43.60 7.97
N ALA A 478 0.65 -44.23 9.09
CA ALA A 478 0.04 -45.55 9.13
C ALA A 478 -1.48 -45.56 8.89
N THR A 479 -2.18 -44.43 9.01
CA THR A 479 -3.66 -44.37 8.95
C THR A 479 -4.23 -43.97 7.59
N LYS A 480 -3.77 -44.61 6.51
CA LYS A 480 -4.21 -44.25 5.14
C LYS A 480 -5.66 -44.64 4.83
N MET A 481 -6.22 -45.58 5.58
CA MET A 481 -7.62 -46.00 5.49
C MET A 481 -8.42 -45.55 6.71
N LEU A 482 -9.71 -45.30 6.50
CA LEU A 482 -10.65 -44.95 7.56
C LEU A 482 -10.75 -46.05 8.64
N SER A 483 -10.63 -47.32 8.25
CA SER A 483 -10.61 -48.45 9.19
C SER A 483 -9.48 -48.35 10.20
N ASP A 484 -8.29 -47.99 9.73
CA ASP A 484 -7.06 -47.94 10.52
C ASP A 484 -7.11 -46.72 11.46
N LEU A 485 -7.61 -45.59 10.94
CA LEU A 485 -7.84 -44.38 11.72
C LEU A 485 -8.85 -44.62 12.86
N LYS A 486 -9.98 -45.28 12.58
CA LYS A 486 -10.96 -45.63 13.62
C LYS A 486 -10.34 -46.48 14.72
N GLN A 487 -9.60 -47.54 14.35
CA GLN A 487 -8.93 -48.40 15.34
C GLN A 487 -7.95 -47.62 16.22
N LEU A 488 -7.17 -46.72 15.62
CA LEU A 488 -6.22 -45.89 16.36
C LEU A 488 -6.94 -44.95 17.35
N ILE A 489 -8.01 -44.29 16.91
CA ILE A 489 -8.82 -43.40 17.76
C ILE A 489 -9.41 -44.17 18.94
N PHE A 490 -10.01 -45.34 18.69
CA PHE A 490 -10.55 -46.20 19.75
C PHE A 490 -9.50 -46.56 20.78
N LYS A 491 -8.30 -46.92 20.33
CA LYS A 491 -7.17 -47.25 21.21
C LYS A 491 -6.77 -46.05 22.07
N LYS A 492 -6.69 -44.85 21.49
CA LYS A 492 -6.32 -43.62 22.21
C LYS A 492 -7.38 -43.18 23.21
N ILE A 493 -8.66 -43.13 22.82
CA ILE A 493 -9.76 -42.76 23.72
C ILE A 493 -9.84 -43.73 24.91
N SER A 494 -9.67 -45.03 24.66
CA SER A 494 -9.65 -46.06 25.72
C SER A 494 -8.45 -45.93 26.66
N SER A 495 -7.34 -45.35 26.20
CA SER A 495 -6.16 -45.09 27.03
C SER A 495 -6.24 -43.79 27.84
N THR A 496 -7.08 -42.83 27.44
CA THR A 496 -7.32 -41.57 28.17
C THR A 496 -8.35 -41.72 29.31
N LEU A 497 -9.13 -42.81 29.29
CA LEU A 497 -10.16 -43.14 30.30
C LEU A 497 -9.66 -44.07 31.42
N LYS A 498 -8.39 -44.48 31.39
CA LYS A 498 -7.68 -45.17 32.49
C LYS A 498 -6.65 -44.23 33.09
#